data_AF-A0A1M5W088-F1
#
_entry.id   AF-A0A1M5W088-F1
#
_cell.length_a   1.000
_cell.length_b   1.000
_cell.length_c   1.000
_cell.angle_alpha   90.00
_cell.angle_beta   90.00
_cell.angle_gamma   90.00
#
_symmetry.space_group_name_H-M   'P 1'
#
loop_
_entity.id
_entity.type
_entity.pdbx_description
1 polymer ?
#
loop_
_entity_poly.entity_id
_entity_poly.type
_entity_poly.pdbx_seq_one_letter_code
_entity_poly.pdbx_strand_id
1 'polypeptide(L)'
;MNLKVLKRTFAEITKSIGLETKFGGFVKETEEVIIVLSFQKSNYSSQVYLNIKLYIQGVFGKNYQLSREMVVNDVGDVFRRAPKDYDQIFDLGFDLSDNERIEQLKAFVDEFLSGFIQQASTVKGIMLLAEQGELFLFPAVKSELEKISERNRLYL
;
A
#
# COMPACT_ATOMS: atom_id res chain seq x y z
N MET A 1 14.03 15.19 10.18
CA MET A 1 12.66 15.39 9.65
C MET A 1 11.62 14.98 10.68
N ASN A 2 10.46 15.66 10.81
CA ASN A 2 9.35 15.20 11.67
C ASN A 2 8.22 14.50 10.87
N LEU A 3 7.32 13.78 11.55
CA LEU A 3 6.24 13.00 10.90
C LEU A 3 5.33 13.84 9.99
N LYS A 4 5.03 15.09 10.37
CA LYS A 4 4.18 15.97 9.56
C LYS A 4 4.88 16.31 8.23
N VAL A 5 6.17 16.62 8.29
CA VAL A 5 6.98 16.90 7.09
C VAL A 5 7.12 15.64 6.24
N LEU A 6 7.42 14.49 6.85
CA LEU A 6 7.49 13.19 6.16
C LEU A 6 6.20 12.90 5.38
N LYS A 7 5.04 13.03 6.03
CA LYS A 7 3.72 12.82 5.39
C LYS A 7 3.51 13.71 4.18
N ARG A 8 3.82 15.01 4.31
CA ARG A 8 3.65 15.97 3.21
C ARG A 8 4.61 15.69 2.06
N THR A 9 5.88 15.41 2.36
CA THR A 9 6.89 15.06 1.35
C THR A 9 6.47 13.80 0.60
N PHE A 10 6.04 12.76 1.31
CA PHE A 10 5.57 11.53 0.70
C PHE A 10 4.33 11.76 -0.17
N ALA A 11 3.39 12.61 0.27
CA ALA A 11 2.24 13.00 -0.53
C ALA A 11 2.66 13.61 -1.88
N GLU A 12 3.62 14.54 -1.87
CA GLU A 12 4.06 15.20 -3.10
C GLU A 12 4.75 14.24 -4.06
N ILE A 13 5.63 13.36 -3.56
CA ILE A 13 6.34 12.39 -4.40
C ILE A 13 5.36 11.38 -5.03
N THR A 14 4.43 10.87 -4.24
CA THR A 14 3.52 9.80 -4.66
C THR A 14 2.37 10.24 -5.58
N LYS A 15 2.14 11.56 -5.76
CA LYS A 15 1.21 12.06 -6.78
C LYS A 15 1.55 11.56 -8.19
N SER A 16 2.84 11.44 -8.49
CA SER A 16 3.34 10.97 -9.79
C SER A 16 2.87 9.55 -10.16
N ILE A 17 2.58 8.71 -9.16
CA ILE A 17 2.09 7.32 -9.35
C ILE A 17 0.57 7.19 -9.15
N GLY A 18 -0.13 8.33 -9.05
CA GLY A 18 -1.59 8.41 -8.97
C GLY A 18 -2.17 8.15 -7.59
N LEU A 19 -1.39 8.37 -6.51
CA LEU A 19 -1.92 8.32 -5.15
C LEU A 19 -2.52 9.68 -4.74
N GLU A 20 -3.72 9.64 -4.19
CA GLU A 20 -4.43 10.80 -3.64
C GLU A 20 -4.37 10.81 -2.11
N THR A 21 -4.28 11.98 -1.48
CA THR A 21 -4.35 12.08 -0.02
C THR A 21 -5.80 12.13 0.44
N LYS A 22 -6.26 11.09 1.16
CA LYS A 22 -7.62 11.01 1.72
C LYS A 22 -7.58 10.49 3.15
N PHE A 23 -8.38 11.09 4.03
CA PHE A 23 -8.52 10.69 5.45
C PHE A 23 -7.21 10.54 6.24
N GLY A 24 -6.13 11.20 5.81
CA GLY A 24 -4.80 11.13 6.45
C GLY A 24 -3.90 9.99 5.97
N GLY A 25 -4.33 9.23 4.95
CA GLY A 25 -3.52 8.26 4.20
C GLY A 25 -3.43 8.61 2.72
N PHE A 26 -2.83 7.71 1.94
CA PHE A 26 -2.64 7.82 0.49
C PHE A 26 -3.40 6.69 -0.19
N VAL A 27 -4.20 7.01 -1.19
CA VAL A 27 -5.18 6.08 -1.75
C VAL A 27 -5.10 6.05 -3.26
N LYS A 28 -5.19 4.86 -3.85
CA LYS A 28 -5.47 4.65 -5.26
C LYS A 28 -6.68 3.76 -5.40
N GLU A 29 -7.68 4.23 -6.12
CA GLU A 29 -8.93 3.49 -6.37
C GLU A 29 -8.93 3.04 -7.84
N THR A 30 -9.26 1.77 -8.06
CA THR A 30 -9.47 1.18 -9.38
C THR A 30 -10.78 0.39 -9.35
N GLU A 31 -11.22 -0.09 -10.52
CA GLU A 31 -12.42 -0.92 -10.61
C GLU A 31 -12.30 -2.24 -9.84
N GLU A 32 -11.08 -2.76 -9.66
CA GLU A 32 -10.83 -4.04 -9.01
C GLU A 32 -10.32 -3.92 -7.57
N VAL A 33 -9.59 -2.86 -7.25
CA VAL A 33 -8.86 -2.73 -5.98
C VAL A 33 -8.85 -1.29 -5.47
N ILE A 34 -9.08 -1.13 -4.16
CA ILE A 34 -8.74 0.09 -3.42
C ILE A 34 -7.44 -0.17 -2.66
N ILE A 35 -6.39 0.58 -3.00
CA ILE A 35 -5.08 0.51 -2.37
C ILE A 35 -4.96 1.66 -1.37
N VAL A 36 -4.60 1.34 -0.13
CA VAL A 36 -4.45 2.33 0.95
C VAL A 36 -3.06 2.21 1.57
N LEU A 37 -2.35 3.33 1.64
CA LEU A 37 -1.11 3.48 2.37
C LEU A 37 -1.35 4.37 3.58
N SER A 38 -0.96 3.93 4.76
CA SER A 38 -1.08 4.75 5.97
C SER A 38 0.14 4.65 6.86
N PHE A 39 0.55 5.80 7.39
CA PHE A 39 1.62 5.87 8.37
C PHE A 39 1.11 5.59 9.77
N GLN A 40 1.73 4.63 10.45
CA GLN A 40 1.50 4.29 11.85
C GLN A 40 2.78 4.58 12.65
N LYS A 41 2.73 5.56 13.55
CA LYS A 41 3.85 5.84 14.45
C LYS A 41 3.94 4.77 15.54
N SER A 42 5.14 4.30 15.83
CA SER A 42 5.41 3.45 16.99
C SER A 42 5.15 4.20 18.30
N ASN A 43 4.56 3.52 19.29
CA ASN A 43 4.40 4.07 20.64
C ASN A 43 5.69 3.95 21.47
N TYR A 44 6.67 3.15 21.01
CA TYR A 44 7.85 2.76 21.78
C TYR A 44 9.17 3.22 21.15
N SER A 45 9.16 3.73 19.93
CA SER A 45 10.36 4.14 19.20
C SER A 45 10.08 5.30 18.25
N SER A 46 11.13 5.83 17.65
CA SER A 46 11.04 6.84 16.58
C SER A 46 10.60 6.27 15.23
N GLN A 47 10.39 4.95 15.16
CA GLN A 47 9.94 4.25 13.96
C GLN A 47 8.53 4.69 13.56
N VAL A 48 8.36 4.89 12.26
CA VAL A 48 7.08 5.00 11.59
C VAL A 48 6.94 3.78 10.66
N TYR A 49 5.79 3.13 10.66
CA TYR A 49 5.49 2.05 9.73
C TYR A 49 4.65 2.60 8.58
N LEU A 50 5.05 2.27 7.34
CA LEU A 50 4.18 2.43 6.18
C LEU A 50 3.39 1.14 5.99
N ASN A 51 2.11 1.17 6.37
CA ASN A 51 1.18 0.08 6.16
C ASN A 51 0.59 0.19 4.74
N ILE A 52 0.54 -0.92 4.02
CA ILE A 52 -0.04 -1.05 2.69
C ILE A 52 -1.18 -2.06 2.79
N LYS A 53 -2.39 -1.61 2.50
CA LYS A 53 -3.64 -2.37 2.62
C LYS A 53 -4.30 -2.44 1.25
N LEU A 54 -4.71 -3.64 0.83
CA LEU A 54 -5.46 -3.86 -0.40
C LEU A 54 -6.88 -4.32 -0.04
N TYR A 55 -7.87 -3.64 -0.61
CA TYR A 55 -9.28 -4.01 -0.52
C TYR A 55 -9.74 -4.40 -1.91
N ILE A 56 -10.14 -5.65 -2.09
CA ILE A 56 -10.33 -6.24 -3.42
C ILE A 56 -11.83 -6.41 -3.68
N GLN A 57 -12.31 -5.81 -4.77
CA GLN A 57 -13.73 -5.85 -5.12
C GLN A 57 -14.17 -7.29 -5.40
N GLY A 58 -15.33 -7.66 -4.86
CA GLY A 58 -15.93 -8.99 -5.00
C GLY A 58 -15.38 -10.05 -4.04
N VAL A 59 -14.27 -9.81 -3.34
CA VAL A 59 -13.71 -10.78 -2.37
C VAL A 59 -14.67 -10.96 -1.21
N PHE A 60 -15.03 -12.21 -0.92
CA PHE A 60 -16.09 -12.58 0.04
C PHE A 60 -17.45 -11.92 -0.28
N GLY A 61 -17.71 -11.60 -1.56
CA GLY A 61 -18.93 -10.93 -1.99
C GLY A 61 -19.03 -9.45 -1.58
N LYS A 62 -17.93 -8.84 -1.13
CA LYS A 62 -17.92 -7.43 -0.70
C LYS A 62 -17.61 -6.50 -1.86
N ASN A 63 -18.33 -5.38 -1.92
CA ASN A 63 -17.96 -4.24 -2.76
C ASN A 63 -17.57 -3.09 -1.84
N TYR A 64 -16.29 -2.75 -1.84
CA TYR A 64 -15.71 -1.73 -0.99
C TYR A 64 -15.96 -0.33 -1.55
N GLN A 65 -16.31 0.60 -0.67
CA GLN A 65 -16.29 2.03 -0.94
C GLN A 65 -15.33 2.68 0.04
N LEU A 66 -14.44 3.55 -0.45
CA LEU A 66 -13.44 4.18 0.39
C LEU A 66 -14.10 4.88 1.60
N SER A 67 -13.62 4.54 2.79
CA SER A 67 -14.08 5.14 4.04
C SER A 67 -12.91 5.50 4.94
N ARG A 68 -13.17 6.39 5.90
CA ARG A 68 -12.19 6.73 6.93
C ARG A 68 -11.73 5.51 7.73
N GLU A 69 -12.64 4.58 8.01
CA GLU A 69 -12.35 3.37 8.79
C GLU A 69 -11.32 2.49 8.07
N MET A 70 -11.48 2.30 6.75
CA MET A 70 -10.53 1.57 5.91
C MET A 70 -9.13 2.18 5.93
N VAL A 71 -9.06 3.52 5.95
CA VAL A 71 -7.77 4.22 5.97
C VAL A 71 -7.09 4.09 7.33
N VAL A 72 -7.83 4.34 8.42
CA VAL A 72 -7.26 4.53 9.75
C VAL A 72 -7.12 3.21 10.53
N ASN A 73 -8.14 2.37 10.55
CA ASN A 73 -8.27 1.29 11.54
C ASN A 73 -8.24 -0.12 10.96
N ASP A 74 -8.85 -0.33 9.78
CA ASP A 74 -8.97 -1.66 9.17
C ASP A 74 -7.63 -2.15 8.57
N VAL A 75 -7.49 -3.45 8.36
CA VAL A 75 -6.27 -4.11 7.86
C VAL A 75 -6.33 -4.45 6.37
N GLY A 76 -7.53 -4.46 5.76
CA GLY A 76 -7.74 -4.86 4.36
C GLY A 76 -7.76 -6.37 4.15
N ASP A 77 -8.13 -6.79 2.93
CA ASP A 77 -8.09 -8.21 2.56
C ASP A 77 -6.65 -8.71 2.44
N VAL A 78 -5.74 -7.82 2.05
CA VAL A 78 -4.30 -8.08 2.05
C VAL A 78 -3.58 -6.93 2.75
N PHE A 79 -2.62 -7.29 3.60
CA PHE A 79 -1.83 -6.35 4.37
C PHE A 79 -0.35 -6.65 4.25
N ARG A 80 0.46 -5.60 4.02
CA ARG A 80 1.91 -5.68 4.18
C ARG A 80 2.48 -4.35 4.69
N ARG A 81 3.74 -4.38 5.10
CA ARG A 81 4.54 -3.16 5.30
C ARG A 81 5.52 -2.98 4.14
N ALA A 82 6.13 -1.79 4.08
CA ALA A 82 7.28 -1.55 3.23
C ALA A 82 8.40 -2.59 3.50
N PRO A 83 9.23 -2.93 2.50
CA PRO A 83 10.39 -3.79 2.69
C PRO A 83 11.35 -3.24 3.75
N LYS A 84 12.01 -4.14 4.50
CA LYS A 84 12.92 -3.78 5.60
C LYS A 84 14.14 -2.97 5.15
N ASP A 85 14.56 -3.13 3.90
CA ASP A 85 15.68 -2.38 3.32
C ASP A 85 15.46 -0.87 3.34
N TYR A 86 14.20 -0.44 3.48
CA TYR A 86 13.79 0.95 3.58
C TYR A 86 13.48 1.40 5.01
N ASP A 87 13.67 0.59 6.06
CA ASP A 87 13.25 0.93 7.43
C ASP A 87 13.85 2.27 7.93
N GLN A 88 15.11 2.56 7.57
CA GLN A 88 15.81 3.80 7.95
C GLN A 88 15.11 5.07 7.44
N ILE A 89 14.45 5.01 6.27
CA ILE A 89 13.75 6.18 5.69
C ILE A 89 12.51 6.54 6.52
N PHE A 90 12.00 5.58 7.30
CA PHE A 90 10.85 5.75 8.17
C PHE A 90 11.19 5.79 9.67
N ASP A 91 12.45 5.60 10.06
CA ASP A 91 12.91 5.87 11.42
C ASP A 91 13.27 7.35 11.59
N LEU A 92 12.45 8.10 12.33
CA LEU A 92 12.67 9.53 12.58
C LEU A 92 13.81 9.82 13.57
N GLY A 93 14.33 8.79 14.23
CA GLY A 93 15.49 8.88 15.14
C GLY A 93 16.80 8.50 14.47
N PHE A 94 16.74 7.92 13.26
CA PHE A 94 17.93 7.60 12.49
C PHE A 94 18.58 8.87 11.94
N ASP A 95 19.92 8.92 11.99
CA ASP A 95 20.72 10.08 11.60
C ASP A 95 20.77 10.22 10.07
N LEU A 96 19.71 10.81 9.53
CA LEU A 96 19.58 11.22 8.13
C LEU A 96 19.14 12.67 8.10
N SER A 97 19.85 13.49 7.33
CA SER A 97 19.39 14.84 7.03
C SER A 97 18.06 14.80 6.27
N ASP A 98 17.32 15.92 6.32
CA ASP A 98 16.04 16.01 5.62
C ASP A 98 16.20 15.79 4.11
N ASN A 99 17.30 16.26 3.51
CA ASN A 99 17.57 16.09 2.08
C ASN A 99 17.90 14.64 1.73
N GLU A 100 18.75 13.95 2.50
CA GLU A 100 19.06 12.54 2.26
C GLU A 100 17.80 11.68 2.37
N ARG A 101 16.95 11.96 3.37
CA ARG A 101 15.67 11.26 3.52
C ARG A 101 14.73 11.51 2.35
N ILE A 102 14.69 12.72 1.80
CA ILE A 102 13.89 13.04 0.59
C ILE A 102 14.37 12.22 -0.61
N GLU A 103 15.68 12.18 -0.85
CA GLU A 103 16.23 11.41 -1.98
C GLU A 103 15.98 9.90 -1.82
N GLN A 104 16.13 9.37 -0.60
CA GLN A 104 15.80 7.97 -0.34
C GLN A 104 14.29 7.68 -0.44
N LEU A 105 13.41 8.63 -0.11
CA LEU A 105 11.98 8.49 -0.35
C LEU A 105 11.63 8.45 -1.84
N LYS A 106 12.31 9.24 -2.67
CA LYS A 106 12.15 9.17 -4.13
C LYS A 106 12.60 7.82 -4.67
N ALA A 107 13.80 7.37 -4.27
CA ALA A 107 14.32 6.05 -4.64
C ALA A 107 13.35 4.92 -4.21
N PHE A 108 12.83 4.95 -2.98
CA PHE A 108 11.81 4.00 -2.51
C PHE A 108 10.55 4.01 -3.40
N VAL A 109 10.11 5.19 -3.84
CA VAL A 109 8.93 5.31 -4.70
C VAL A 109 9.21 4.74 -6.09
N ASP A 110 10.37 5.04 -6.66
CA ASP A 110 10.74 4.64 -8.02
C ASP A 110 11.09 3.14 -8.11
N GLU A 111 11.88 2.63 -7.17
CA GLU A 111 12.41 1.27 -7.18
C GLU A 111 11.39 0.21 -6.74
N PHE A 112 10.51 0.57 -5.81
CA PHE A 112 9.57 -0.38 -5.20
C PHE A 112 8.12 0.04 -5.37
N LEU A 113 7.76 1.22 -4.86
CA LEU A 113 6.35 1.54 -4.64
C LEU A 113 5.58 1.67 -5.95
N SER A 114 6.17 2.31 -6.97
CA SER A 114 5.55 2.53 -8.26
C SER A 114 5.13 1.21 -8.93
N GLY A 115 6.08 0.28 -9.06
CA GLY A 115 5.83 -1.04 -9.63
C GLY A 115 4.84 -1.85 -8.80
N PHE A 116 4.98 -1.83 -7.47
CA PHE A 116 4.05 -2.52 -6.58
C PHE A 116 2.62 -2.01 -6.74
N ILE A 117 2.40 -0.69 -6.71
CA ILE A 117 1.07 -0.07 -6.83
C ILE A 117 0.46 -0.34 -8.20
N GLN A 118 1.26 -0.30 -9.27
CA GLN A 118 0.78 -0.61 -10.61
C GLN A 118 0.29 -2.06 -10.70
N GLN A 119 1.07 -3.02 -10.20
CA GLN A 119 0.72 -4.43 -10.25
C GLN A 119 -0.44 -4.78 -9.30
N ALA A 120 -0.44 -4.22 -8.08
CA ALA A 120 -1.50 -4.44 -7.09
C ALA A 120 -2.84 -3.78 -7.43
N SER A 121 -2.93 -3.03 -8.54
CA SER A 121 -4.16 -2.39 -9.01
C SER A 121 -5.15 -3.34 -9.69
N THR A 122 -4.81 -4.63 -9.84
CA THR A 122 -5.68 -5.64 -10.47
C THR A 122 -5.62 -6.96 -9.70
N VAL A 123 -6.69 -7.77 -9.75
CA VAL A 123 -6.72 -9.12 -9.16
C VAL A 123 -5.61 -9.99 -9.74
N LYS A 124 -5.43 -9.95 -11.06
CA LYS A 124 -4.36 -10.70 -11.74
C LYS A 124 -2.97 -10.30 -11.24
N GLY A 125 -2.72 -9.01 -11.09
CA GLY A 125 -1.43 -8.53 -10.61
C GLY A 125 -1.18 -8.86 -9.14
N ILE A 126 -2.22 -8.82 -8.29
CA ILE A 126 -2.15 -9.30 -6.89
C ILE A 126 -1.77 -10.79 -6.83
N MET A 127 -2.37 -11.63 -7.68
CA MET A 127 -2.00 -13.05 -7.76
C MET A 127 -0.54 -13.23 -8.19
N LEU A 128 -0.07 -12.47 -9.19
CA LEU A 128 1.32 -12.54 -9.65
C LEU A 128 2.31 -12.08 -8.57
N LEU A 129 2.00 -11.01 -7.82
CA LEU A 129 2.82 -10.58 -6.68
C LEU A 129 2.93 -11.70 -5.63
N ALA A 130 1.86 -12.46 -5.42
CA ALA A 130 1.87 -13.56 -4.49
C ALA A 130 2.70 -14.76 -4.98
N GLU A 131 2.62 -15.08 -6.27
CA GLU A 131 3.46 -16.11 -6.90
C GLU A 131 4.96 -15.75 -6.84
N GLN A 132 5.29 -14.46 -6.93
CA GLN A 132 6.65 -13.93 -6.81
C GLN A 132 7.16 -13.86 -5.36
N GLY A 133 6.30 -14.09 -4.36
CA GLY A 133 6.65 -13.95 -2.94
C GLY A 133 6.65 -12.50 -2.42
N GLU A 134 6.25 -11.54 -3.24
CA GLU A 134 6.16 -10.10 -2.90
C GLU A 134 4.93 -9.76 -2.05
N LEU A 135 3.97 -10.67 -1.99
CA LEU A 135 2.72 -10.49 -1.27
C LEU A 135 2.28 -11.82 -0.64
N PHE A 136 1.98 -11.80 0.65
CA PHE A 136 1.37 -12.96 1.29
C PHE A 136 -0.14 -12.91 1.14
N LEU A 137 -0.73 -13.93 0.52
CA LEU A 137 -2.18 -14.13 0.46
C LEU A 137 -2.59 -15.20 1.46
N PHE A 138 -3.51 -14.87 2.36
CA PHE A 138 -4.17 -15.89 3.17
C PHE A 138 -4.90 -16.89 2.26
N PRO A 139 -4.94 -18.20 2.60
CA PRO A 139 -5.56 -19.22 1.75
C PRO A 139 -7.00 -18.89 1.35
N ALA A 140 -7.78 -18.31 2.28
CA ALA A 140 -9.16 -17.90 2.01
C ALA A 140 -9.25 -16.78 0.96
N VAL A 141 -8.37 -15.77 1.05
CA VAL A 141 -8.31 -14.67 0.08
C VAL A 141 -7.88 -15.21 -1.28
N LYS A 142 -6.85 -16.06 -1.33
CA LYS A 142 -6.40 -16.70 -2.57
C LYS A 142 -7.52 -17.44 -3.30
N SER A 143 -8.30 -18.25 -2.57
CA SER A 143 -9.44 -18.97 -3.13
C SER A 143 -10.53 -18.03 -3.69
N GLU A 144 -10.80 -16.90 -3.02
CA GLU A 144 -11.73 -15.90 -3.55
C GLU A 144 -11.23 -15.24 -4.84
N LEU A 145 -9.93 -14.91 -4.93
CA LEU A 145 -9.33 -14.33 -6.13
C LEU A 145 -9.37 -15.29 -7.33
N GLU A 146 -9.18 -16.59 -7.09
CA GLU A 146 -9.32 -17.62 -8.13
C GLU A 146 -10.77 -17.64 -8.66
N LYS A 147 -11.78 -17.62 -7.78
CA LYS A 147 -13.20 -17.56 -8.19
C LYS A 147 -13.57 -16.29 -8.94
N ILE A 148 -12.97 -15.15 -8.57
CA ILE A 148 -13.19 -13.87 -9.27
C ILE A 148 -12.57 -13.95 -10.67
N SER A 149 -11.36 -14.50 -10.77
CA SER A 149 -10.65 -14.67 -12.04
C SER A 149 -11.40 -15.61 -13.00
N GLU A 150 -11.97 -16.70 -12.50
CA GLU A 150 -12.80 -17.61 -13.30
C GLU A 150 -14.08 -16.93 -13.80
N ARG A 151 -14.77 -16.18 -12.93
CA ARG A 151 -15.96 -15.41 -13.32
C ARG A 151 -15.64 -14.41 -14.42
N ASN A 152 -14.56 -13.64 -14.29
CA ASN A 152 -14.20 -12.63 -15.29
C ASN A 152 -13.83 -13.26 -16.65
N ARG A 153 -13.38 -14.51 -16.69
CA ARG A 153 -13.12 -15.25 -17.94
C ARG A 153 -14.39 -15.74 -18.64
N LEU A 154 -15.49 -15.94 -17.91
CA LEU A 154 -16.75 -16.45 -18.47
C LEU A 154 -17.60 -15.36 -19.16
N TYR A 155 -17.25 -14.08 -19.00
CA TYR A 155 -17.95 -12.93 -19.59
C TYR A 155 -17.15 -12.20 -20.70
N LEU A 156 -16.05 -12.81 -21.17
CA LEU A 156 -15.26 -12.39 -22.34
C LEU A 156 -15.44 -13.38 -23.48
#